data_AF-A0A2E0S706-F1
#
_entry.id   AF-A0A2E0S706-F1
#
_cell.length_a   1.000
_cell.length_b   1.000
_cell.length_c   1.000
_cell.angle_alpha   90.00
_cell.angle_beta   90.00
_cell.angle_gamma   90.00
#
_symmetry.space_group_name_H-M   'P 1'
#
loop_
_entity.id
_entity.type
_entity.pdbx_description
1 polymer ?
#
loop_
_entity_poly.entity_id
_entity_poly.type
_entity_poly.pdbx_seq_one_letter_code
_entity_poly.pdbx_strand_id
1 'polypeptide(L)'
;MNIPKPKRIRVLNLSWKIEFVNEAISQASNSLGWCDYERQTISLFEGQPDQQMADTFLHEVLHSIFYGMGIDVTKDLDEEDLVQKISTGLCTVWAANPNAFRWFQSLL
;
A
#
# COMPACT_ATOMS: atom_id res chain seq x y z
N MET A 1 -2.62 18.52 14.26
CA MET A 1 -1.22 18.06 14.48
C MET A 1 -0.68 17.60 13.13
N ASN A 2 0.58 17.89 12.80
CA ASN A 2 1.19 17.37 11.57
C ASN A 2 1.58 15.90 11.81
N ILE A 3 0.84 14.94 11.24
CA ILE A 3 1.15 13.52 11.37
C ILE A 3 2.18 13.17 10.29
N PRO A 4 3.38 12.67 10.65
CA PRO A 4 4.42 12.43 9.67
C PRO A 4 4.02 11.31 8.71
N LYS A 5 4.31 11.53 7.42
CA LYS A 5 4.16 10.51 6.38
C LYS A 5 4.99 9.25 6.73
N PRO A 6 4.45 8.04 6.53
CA PRO A 6 5.20 6.81 6.77
C PRO A 6 6.38 6.73 5.80
N LYS A 7 7.55 6.30 6.30
CA LYS A 7 8.72 6.01 5.45
C LYS A 7 8.86 4.52 5.16
N ARG A 8 8.27 3.69 6.02
CA ARG A 8 8.26 2.23 5.92
C ARG A 8 7.01 1.69 6.57
N ILE A 9 6.51 0.57 6.05
CA ILE A 9 5.44 -0.22 6.66
C ILE A 9 5.85 -1.69 6.68
N ARG A 10 5.25 -2.47 7.57
CA ARG A 10 5.38 -3.92 7.62
C ARG A 10 4.14 -4.57 7.06
N VAL A 11 4.32 -5.43 6.07
CA VAL A 11 3.24 -6.18 5.41
C VAL A 11 3.56 -7.65 5.59
N LEU A 12 2.75 -8.35 6.38
CA LEU A 12 3.06 -9.68 6.88
C LEU A 12 4.44 -9.69 7.58
N ASN A 13 5.38 -10.51 7.10
CA ASN A 13 6.78 -10.53 7.57
C ASN A 13 7.72 -9.63 6.73
N LEU A 14 7.22 -9.00 5.67
CA LEU A 14 8.01 -8.20 4.74
C LEU A 14 8.01 -6.72 5.13
N SER A 15 9.09 -6.04 4.77
CA SER A 15 9.34 -4.69 5.26
C SER A 15 9.48 -3.73 4.09
N TRP A 16 8.41 -2.98 3.85
CA TRP A 16 8.24 -2.17 2.65
C TRP A 16 8.68 -0.74 2.88
N LYS A 17 9.46 -0.18 1.96
CA LYS A 17 9.78 1.25 1.90
C LYS A 17 8.60 2.01 1.30
N ILE A 18 8.30 3.18 1.83
CA ILE A 18 7.36 4.14 1.22
C ILE A 18 8.19 5.27 0.62
N GLU A 19 8.02 5.51 -0.68
CA GLU A 19 8.65 6.61 -1.42
C GLU A 19 7.59 7.57 -1.94
N PHE A 20 7.71 8.85 -1.57
CA PHE A 20 6.91 9.91 -2.17
C PHE A 20 7.69 10.49 -3.34
N VAL A 21 7.15 10.35 -4.55
CA VAL A 21 7.80 10.74 -5.80
C VAL A 21 7.22 12.04 -6.34
N ASN A 22 8.01 12.74 -7.14
CA ASN A 22 7.58 13.95 -7.82
C ASN A 22 6.79 13.66 -9.12
N GLU A 23 6.28 14.72 -9.74
CA GLU A 23 5.47 14.64 -10.95
C GLU A 23 6.22 14.00 -12.13
N ALA A 24 7.51 14.33 -12.32
CA ALA A 24 8.30 13.79 -13.42
C ALA A 24 8.41 12.26 -13.35
N ILE A 25 8.60 11.69 -12.16
CA ILE A 25 8.64 10.24 -11.96
C ILE A 25 7.25 9.63 -12.17
N SER A 26 6.20 10.26 -11.63
CA SER A 26 4.81 9.78 -11.81
C SER A 26 4.39 9.75 -13.29
N GLN A 27 4.76 10.77 -14.06
CA GLN A 27 4.52 10.81 -15.51
C GLN A 27 5.33 9.74 -16.24
N ALA A 28 6.59 9.54 -15.86
CA ALA A 28 7.44 8.50 -16.47
C ALA A 28 6.97 7.08 -16.18
N SER A 29 6.40 6.82 -14.99
CA SER A 29 5.79 5.54 -14.65
C SER A 29 4.35 5.39 -15.16
N ASN A 30 3.75 6.47 -15.66
CA ASN A 30 2.34 6.56 -16.03
C ASN A 30 1.41 6.04 -14.91
N SER A 31 1.75 6.34 -13.65
CA SER A 31 0.97 5.92 -12.48
C SER A 31 1.09 6.90 -11.31
N LEU A 32 0.04 6.95 -10.49
CA LEU A 32 -0.01 7.71 -9.24
C LEU A 32 0.54 6.91 -8.05
N GLY A 33 0.59 5.59 -8.16
CA GLY A 33 1.17 4.67 -7.18
C GLY A 33 1.62 3.37 -7.83
N TRP A 34 2.61 2.70 -7.25
CA TRP A 34 2.98 1.34 -7.66
C TRP A 34 3.80 0.60 -6.62
N CYS A 35 3.75 -0.72 -6.67
CA CYS A 35 4.63 -1.63 -5.94
C CYS A 35 5.79 -2.11 -6.81
N ASP A 36 7.02 -1.95 -6.32
CA ASP A 36 8.19 -2.69 -6.76
C ASP A 36 8.39 -3.88 -5.82
N TYR A 37 7.96 -5.07 -6.26
CA TYR A 37 7.99 -6.29 -5.45
C TYR A 37 9.41 -6.77 -5.13
N GLU A 38 10.35 -6.58 -6.06
CA GLU A 38 11.75 -7.00 -5.90
C GLU A 38 12.44 -6.12 -4.85
N ARG A 39 12.20 -4.81 -4.90
CA ARG A 39 12.78 -3.85 -3.94
C ARG A 39 11.96 -3.67 -2.66
N GLN A 40 10.75 -4.23 -2.62
CA GLN A 40 9.77 -4.01 -1.55
C GLN A 40 9.53 -2.51 -1.32
N THR A 41 9.22 -1.78 -2.38
CA THR A 41 8.95 -0.35 -2.34
C THR A 41 7.54 -0.07 -2.82
N ILE A 42 6.80 0.74 -2.06
CA ILE A 42 5.56 1.38 -2.50
C ILE A 42 5.91 2.83 -2.82
N SER A 43 5.68 3.22 -4.07
CA SER A 43 5.86 4.59 -4.53
C SER A 43 4.52 5.28 -4.66
N LEU A 44 4.45 6.56 -4.27
CA LEU A 44 3.24 7.37 -4.28
C LEU A 44 3.57 8.76 -4.84
N PHE A 45 2.80 9.24 -5.81
CA PHE A 45 2.94 10.61 -6.29
C PHE A 45 2.53 11.60 -5.19
N GLU A 46 3.45 12.49 -4.80
CA GLU A 46 3.27 13.41 -3.67
C GLU A 46 2.23 14.51 -3.93
N GLY A 47 1.96 14.86 -5.20
CA GLY A 47 1.06 15.95 -5.58
C GLY A 47 -0.42 15.58 -5.61
N GLN A 48 -0.79 14.37 -5.18
CA GLN A 48 -2.20 13.95 -5.11
C GLN A 48 -2.95 14.71 -4.01
N PRO A 49 -4.23 15.07 -4.22
CA PRO A 49 -5.10 15.52 -3.15
C PRO A 49 -5.24 14.45 -2.05
N ASP A 50 -5.51 14.87 -0.81
CA ASP A 50 -5.50 13.97 0.37
C ASP A 50 -6.39 12.73 0.20
N GLN A 51 -7.64 12.90 -0.29
CA GLN A 51 -8.55 11.77 -0.52
C GLN A 51 -8.01 10.76 -1.56
N GLN A 52 -7.36 11.26 -2.61
CA GLN A 52 -6.76 10.42 -3.65
C GLN A 52 -5.47 9.75 -3.15
N MET A 53 -4.67 10.45 -2.33
CA MET A 53 -3.51 9.89 -1.66
C MET A 53 -3.91 8.77 -0.70
N ALA A 54 -5.01 8.94 0.05
CA ALA A 54 -5.53 7.92 0.94
C ALA A 54 -5.89 6.65 0.17
N ASP A 55 -6.69 6.79 -0.89
CA ASP A 55 -7.11 5.66 -1.74
C ASP A 55 -5.91 4.95 -2.38
N THR A 56 -5.00 5.71 -3.01
CA THR A 56 -3.79 5.17 -3.64
C THR A 56 -2.87 4.47 -2.64
N PHE A 57 -2.70 5.03 -1.44
CA PHE A 57 -1.91 4.38 -0.39
C PHE A 57 -2.50 3.02 0.00
N LEU A 58 -3.81 2.97 0.27
CA LEU A 58 -4.47 1.71 0.66
C LEU A 58 -4.45 0.70 -0.50
N HIS A 59 -4.64 1.18 -1.74
CA HIS A 59 -4.55 0.37 -2.95
C HIS A 59 -3.19 -0.33 -3.07
N GLU A 60 -2.08 0.41 -2.94
CA GLU A 60 -0.74 -0.19 -3.01
C GLU A 60 -0.44 -1.10 -1.81
N VAL A 61 -0.98 -0.79 -0.62
CA VAL A 61 -0.92 -1.71 0.52
C VAL A 61 -1.61 -3.03 0.18
N LEU A 62 -2.77 -3.02 -0.49
CA LEU A 62 -3.46 -4.24 -0.93
C LEU A 62 -2.63 -5.01 -1.97
N HIS A 63 -1.99 -4.33 -2.93
CA HIS A 63 -1.06 -4.98 -3.86
C HIS A 63 0.08 -5.71 -3.13
N SER A 64 0.66 -5.08 -2.11
CA SER A 64 1.72 -5.71 -1.31
C SER A 64 1.21 -6.92 -0.49
N ILE A 65 -0.05 -6.89 -0.03
CA ILE A 65 -0.71 -8.03 0.64
C ILE A 65 -0.92 -9.17 -0.37
N PHE A 66 -1.43 -8.87 -1.57
CA PHE A 66 -1.65 -9.87 -2.61
C PHE A 66 -0.35 -10.60 -2.95
N TYR A 67 0.72 -9.83 -3.15
CA TYR A 67 2.05 -10.38 -3.37
C TYR A 67 2.51 -11.28 -2.21
N GLY A 68 2.44 -10.78 -0.97
CA GLY A 68 2.90 -11.53 0.21
C GLY A 68 2.07 -12.79 0.51
N MET A 69 0.79 -12.80 0.13
CA MET A 69 -0.13 -13.95 0.29
C MET A 69 -0.12 -14.89 -0.92
N GLY A 70 0.64 -14.58 -1.99
CA GLY A 70 0.65 -15.37 -3.22
C GLY A 70 -0.70 -15.40 -3.94
N ILE A 71 -1.47 -14.31 -3.87
CA ILE A 71 -2.76 -14.18 -4.55
C ILE A 71 -2.50 -13.89 -6.03
N ASP A 72 -3.03 -14.75 -6.89
CA ASP A 72 -2.91 -14.65 -8.33
C ASP A 72 -4.30 -14.58 -8.96
N VAL A 73 -4.75 -13.36 -9.25
CA VAL A 73 -6.09 -13.06 -9.79
C VAL A 73 -6.33 -13.58 -11.21
N THR A 74 -5.32 -14.15 -11.86
CA THR A 74 -5.47 -14.77 -13.19
C THR A 74 -5.90 -16.24 -13.12
N LYS A 75 -5.90 -16.82 -11.92
CA LYS A 75 -6.35 -18.19 -11.66
C LYS A 75 -7.75 -18.17 -11.08
N ASP A 76 -8.44 -19.31 -11.19
CA ASP A 76 -9.70 -19.55 -10.48
C ASP A 76 -9.43 -19.49 -8.97
N LEU A 77 -9.70 -18.32 -8.39
CA LEU A 77 -9.67 -18.05 -6.96
C LEU A 77 -11.09 -18.16 -6.43
N ASP A 78 -11.25 -18.98 -5.40
CA ASP A 78 -12.47 -19.00 -4.62
C ASP A 78 -12.63 -17.66 -3.87
N GLU A 79 -13.86 -17.11 -3.87
CA GLU A 79 -14.16 -15.82 -3.25
C GLU A 79 -13.79 -15.82 -1.77
N GLU A 80 -14.18 -16.87 -1.04
CA GLU A 80 -13.93 -16.99 0.39
C GLU A 80 -12.43 -17.08 0.71
N ASP A 81 -11.64 -17.79 -0.11
CA ASP A 81 -10.19 -17.82 0.02
C ASP A 81 -9.57 -16.43 -0.20
N LEU A 82 -10.04 -15.69 -1.22
CA LEU A 82 -9.60 -14.32 -1.47
C LEU A 82 -9.94 -13.39 -0.29
N VAL A 83 -11.19 -13.41 0.17
CA VAL A 83 -11.66 -12.60 1.30
C VAL A 83 -10.88 -12.92 2.57
N GLN A 84 -10.65 -14.20 2.87
CA GLN A 84 -9.89 -14.64 4.03
C GLN A 84 -8.44 -14.13 3.99
N LYS A 85 -7.77 -14.24 2.84
CA LYS A 85 -6.38 -13.77 2.68
C LYS A 85 -6.26 -12.26 2.80
N ILE A 86 -7.16 -11.50 2.16
CA ILE A 86 -7.15 -10.03 2.23
C ILE A 86 -7.45 -9.58 3.66
N SER A 87 -8.47 -10.13 4.29
CA SER A 87 -8.86 -9.77 5.67
C SER A 87 -7.72 -10.03 6.65
N THR A 88 -7.08 -11.21 6.54
CA THR A 88 -5.91 -11.56 7.36
C THR A 88 -4.76 -10.59 7.11
N GLY A 89 -4.41 -10.35 5.84
CA GLY A 89 -3.34 -9.44 5.47
C GLY A 89 -3.57 -8.03 6.01
N LEU A 90 -4.78 -7.50 5.84
CA LEU A 90 -5.15 -6.18 6.33
C LEU A 90 -5.05 -6.08 7.85
N CYS A 91 -5.55 -7.07 8.59
CA CYS A 91 -5.39 -7.11 10.06
C CYS A 91 -3.91 -7.06 10.48
N THR A 92 -3.04 -7.79 9.80
CA THR A 92 -1.59 -7.80 10.12
C THR A 92 -0.93 -6.45 9.84
N VAL A 93 -1.26 -5.82 8.70
CA VAL A 93 -0.71 -4.51 8.32
C VAL A 93 -1.22 -3.44 9.27
N TRP A 94 -2.50 -3.45 9.62
CA TRP A 94 -3.09 -2.49 10.55
C TRP A 94 -2.46 -2.57 11.94
N ALA A 95 -2.34 -3.79 12.48
CA ALA A 95 -1.75 -4.03 13.79
C ALA A 95 -0.27 -3.65 13.84
N ALA A 96 0.48 -3.91 12.77
CA ALA A 96 1.92 -3.67 12.73
C ALA A 96 2.31 -2.21 12.50
N ASN A 97 1.41 -1.36 11.99
CA ASN A 97 1.73 0.00 11.51
C ASN A 97 0.81 1.10 12.08
N PRO A 98 0.62 1.21 13.40
CA PRO A 98 -0.33 2.18 13.98
C PRO A 98 -0.04 3.64 13.59
N ASN A 99 1.23 4.00 13.37
CA ASN A 99 1.59 5.36 12.94
C ASN A 99 1.20 5.64 11.48
N ALA A 100 1.37 4.65 10.60
CA ALA A 100 0.99 4.79 9.20
C ALA A 100 -0.53 4.92 9.07
N PHE A 101 -1.30 4.13 9.83
CA PHE A 101 -2.76 4.24 9.82
C PHE A 101 -3.29 5.51 10.49
N ARG A 102 -2.59 6.06 11.48
CA ARG A 102 -2.90 7.41 11.99
C ARG A 102 -2.69 8.48 10.92
N TRP A 103 -1.62 8.39 10.14
CA TRP A 103 -1.39 9.29 9.01
C TRP A 103 -2.45 9.12 7.93
N PHE A 104 -2.72 7.88 7.51
CA PHE A 104 -3.77 7.56 6.55
C PHE A 104 -5.13 8.09 7.00
N GLN A 105 -5.52 7.89 8.26
CA GLN A 105 -6.77 8.42 8.81
C GLN A 105 -6.84 9.96 8.76
N SER A 106 -5.71 10.67 8.83
CA SER A 106 -5.71 12.14 8.70
C SER A 106 -5.91 12.64 7.28
N LEU A 107 -5.88 11.75 6.28
CA LEU A 107 -6.17 12.07 4.87
C LEU A 107 -7.64 11.83 4.49
N LEU A 108 -8.40 11.12 5.34
CA LEU A 108 -9.83 10.83 5.17
C LEU A 108 -10.69 12.00 5.65
#